data_AF-A0A5C7Q6Y4-F1
#
_entry.id   AF-A0A5C7Q6Y4-F1
#
_cell.length_a   1.000
_cell.length_b   1.000
_cell.length_c   1.000
_cell.angle_alpha   90.00
_cell.angle_beta   90.00
_cell.angle_gamma   90.00
#
_symmetry.space_group_name_H-M   'P 1'
#
loop_
_entity.id
_entity.type
_entity.pdbx_description
1 polymer ?
#
loop_
_entity_poly.entity_id
_entity_poly.type
_entity_poly.pdbx_seq_one_letter_code
_entity_poly.pdbx_strand_id
1 'polypeptide(L)'
;MMRPAVAAALALPLLAQAAGFDAPGLARFDNGYARCEARYAHMKGARDEAYLAAYRVKADGAGRARLADLRRSAAYRKELRAAQAEAAKPAASAASSPIEQQCQALWGQVLRARSAAKG
;
A
#
# COMPACT_ATOMS: atom_id res chain seq x y z
N MET A 1 12.99 -37.86 -19.61
CA MET A 1 13.41 -37.24 -18.34
C MET A 1 13.12 -35.75 -18.42
N MET A 2 12.03 -35.27 -17.82
CA MET A 2 11.66 -33.85 -17.86
C MET A 2 11.38 -33.41 -16.42
N ARG A 3 12.25 -32.57 -15.85
CA ARG A 3 12.08 -31.97 -14.53
C ARG A 3 11.21 -30.72 -14.73
N PRO A 4 10.00 -30.63 -14.16
CA PRO A 4 9.30 -29.36 -14.13
C PRO A 4 10.01 -28.46 -13.13
N ALA A 5 10.60 -27.37 -13.62
CA ALA A 5 11.06 -26.29 -12.78
C ALA A 5 9.84 -25.68 -12.09
N VAL A 6 9.73 -25.89 -10.78
CA VAL A 6 8.76 -25.20 -9.93
C VAL A 6 9.14 -23.72 -9.94
N ALA A 7 8.50 -22.96 -10.82
CA ALA A 7 8.52 -21.51 -10.76
C ALA A 7 7.83 -21.14 -9.44
N ALA A 8 8.65 -20.85 -8.43
CA ALA A 8 8.18 -20.29 -7.17
C ALA A 8 7.57 -18.93 -7.49
N ALA A 9 6.27 -18.91 -7.74
CA ALA A 9 5.47 -17.71 -7.83
C ALA A 9 5.59 -17.00 -6.49
N LEU A 10 6.46 -15.98 -6.43
CA LEU A 10 6.40 -14.95 -5.41
C LEU A 10 5.14 -14.11 -5.67
N ALA A 11 3.97 -14.73 -5.50
CA ALA A 11 2.77 -14.02 -5.16
C ALA A 11 3.04 -13.43 -3.78
N LEU A 12 3.59 -12.21 -3.75
CA LEU A 12 3.45 -11.36 -2.58
C LEU A 12 1.96 -11.39 -2.26
N PRO A 13 1.57 -12.00 -1.14
CA PRO A 13 0.19 -11.99 -0.79
C PRO A 13 -0.12 -10.53 -0.49
N LEU A 14 -0.88 -9.88 -1.36
CA LEU A 14 -1.92 -8.95 -0.94
C LEU A 14 -2.98 -9.72 -0.15
N LEU A 15 -2.55 -10.58 0.79
CA LEU A 15 -3.32 -10.87 1.97
C LEU A 15 -3.34 -9.53 2.68
N ALA A 16 -4.39 -8.77 2.39
CA ALA A 16 -5.15 -8.16 3.46
C ALA A 16 -5.41 -9.30 4.47
N GLN A 17 -4.42 -9.59 5.31
CA GLN A 17 -4.64 -10.42 6.48
C GLN A 17 -5.79 -9.73 7.20
N ALA A 18 -6.71 -10.51 7.73
CA ALA A 18 -7.79 -10.04 8.59
C ALA A 18 -7.30 -9.30 9.87
N ALA A 19 -6.00 -8.94 9.93
CA ALA A 19 -5.51 -7.80 10.69
C ALA A 19 -6.27 -6.55 10.21
N GLY A 20 -7.18 -6.10 11.05
CA GLY A 20 -8.06 -4.98 10.74
C GLY A 20 -7.30 -3.71 10.39
N PHE A 21 -8.07 -2.70 10.05
CA PHE A 21 -7.69 -1.30 9.95
C PHE A 21 -6.81 -0.86 11.13
N ASP A 22 -5.48 -0.88 10.99
CA ASP A 22 -4.52 -0.75 12.10
C ASP A 22 -3.31 0.15 11.78
N ALA A 23 -2.59 0.55 12.84
CA ALA A 23 -1.47 1.47 12.75
C ALA A 23 -0.24 0.87 12.02
N PRO A 24 0.18 -0.38 12.27
CA PRO A 24 1.30 -0.99 11.56
C PRO A 24 1.03 -1.18 10.06
N GLY A 25 -0.16 -1.65 9.69
CA GLY A 25 -0.56 -1.82 8.29
C GLY A 25 -0.58 -0.48 7.55
N LEU A 26 -1.12 0.57 8.17
CA LEU A 26 -1.12 1.93 7.62
C LEU A 26 0.30 2.47 7.42
N ALA A 27 1.23 2.21 8.34
CA ALA A 27 2.60 2.66 8.23
C ALA A 27 3.35 2.04 7.04
N ARG A 28 3.21 0.72 6.85
CA ARG A 28 3.82 0.01 5.71
C ARG A 28 3.21 0.47 4.39
N PHE A 29 1.90 0.64 4.36
CA PHE A 29 1.21 1.16 3.20
C PHE A 29 1.66 2.59 2.87
N ASP A 30 1.70 3.48 3.85
CA ASP A 30 2.10 4.88 3.66
C ASP A 30 3.53 4.97 3.09
N ASN A 31 4.44 4.13 3.60
CA ASN A 31 5.81 4.04 3.07
C ASN A 31 5.84 3.56 1.62
N GLY A 32 5.10 2.50 1.29
CA GLY A 32 5.00 1.98 -0.08
C GLY A 32 4.38 2.99 -1.05
N TYR A 33 3.28 3.63 -0.65
CA TYR A 33 2.57 4.60 -1.47
C TYR A 33 3.39 5.87 -1.73
N ALA A 34 4.19 6.31 -0.76
CA ALA A 34 5.11 7.44 -0.94
C ALA A 34 6.11 7.21 -2.08
N ARG A 35 6.52 5.96 -2.33
CA ARG A 35 7.37 5.59 -3.48
C ARG A 35 6.62 5.75 -4.81
N CYS A 36 5.33 5.43 -4.83
CA CYS A 36 4.47 5.66 -5.99
C CYS A 36 4.24 7.16 -6.23
N GLU A 37 4.00 7.96 -5.19
CA GLU A 37 3.86 9.43 -5.29
C GLU A 37 5.14 10.12 -5.78
N ALA A 38 6.31 9.58 -5.42
CA ALA A 38 7.59 10.07 -5.92
C ALA A 38 7.78 9.82 -7.42
N ARG A 39 7.14 8.78 -7.98
CA ARG A 39 7.26 8.40 -9.39
C ARG A 39 6.12 8.95 -10.26
N TYR A 40 4.91 9.06 -9.72
CA TYR A 40 3.71 9.40 -10.47
C TYR A 40 2.97 10.57 -9.82
N ALA A 41 3.04 11.75 -10.47
CA ALA A 41 2.41 12.97 -9.96
C ALA A 41 0.88 12.85 -9.77
N HIS A 42 0.20 12.08 -10.63
CA HIS A 42 -1.25 11.90 -10.57
C HIS A 42 -1.73 11.12 -9.33
N MET A 43 -0.83 10.39 -8.66
CA MET A 43 -1.15 9.65 -7.44
C MET A 43 -1.02 10.50 -6.17
N LYS A 44 -0.46 11.72 -6.27
CA LYS A 44 -0.25 12.60 -5.11
C LYS A 44 -1.55 12.94 -4.41
N GLY A 45 -1.57 12.78 -3.10
CA GLY A 45 -2.71 13.12 -2.25
C GLY A 45 -3.84 12.08 -2.26
N ALA A 46 -3.71 10.99 -3.03
CA ALA A 46 -4.71 9.91 -3.08
C ALA A 46 -4.39 8.74 -2.13
N ARG A 47 -3.37 8.88 -1.28
CA ARG A 47 -2.91 7.83 -0.36
C ARG A 47 -4.00 7.35 0.60
N ASP A 48 -4.66 8.27 1.27
CA ASP A 48 -5.70 7.96 2.27
C ASP A 48 -6.86 7.25 1.58
N GLU A 49 -7.28 7.78 0.44
CA GLU A 49 -8.31 7.17 -0.38
C GLU A 49 -7.93 5.76 -0.85
N ALA A 50 -6.69 5.56 -1.28
CA ALA A 50 -6.18 4.25 -1.70
C ALA A 50 -6.19 3.24 -0.55
N TYR A 51 -5.78 3.66 0.65
CA TYR A 51 -5.80 2.81 1.82
C TYR A 51 -7.24 2.46 2.21
N LEU A 52 -8.12 3.45 2.33
CA LEU A 52 -9.53 3.24 2.68
C LEU A 52 -10.23 2.32 1.65
N ALA A 53 -9.96 2.50 0.36
CA ALA A 53 -10.49 1.65 -0.71
C ALA A 53 -10.06 0.19 -0.56
N ALA A 54 -8.82 -0.08 -0.14
CA ALA A 54 -8.33 -1.44 0.10
C ALA A 54 -9.15 -2.18 1.18
N TYR A 55 -9.68 -1.44 2.16
CA TYR A 55 -10.55 -1.95 3.22
C TYR A 55 -12.05 -1.75 2.94
N ARG A 56 -12.42 -1.32 1.72
CA ARG A 56 -13.80 -0.99 1.34
C ARG A 56 -14.48 0.03 2.27
N VAL A 57 -13.69 0.95 2.83
CA VAL A 57 -14.16 2.06 3.67
C VAL A 57 -14.33 3.30 2.80
N LYS A 58 -15.37 4.10 3.05
CA LYS A 58 -15.56 5.37 2.35
C LYS A 58 -14.47 6.37 2.73
N ALA A 59 -13.97 7.10 1.74
CA ALA A 59 -13.02 8.20 1.95
C ALA A 59 -13.73 9.49 2.36
N ASP A 60 -14.56 9.42 3.41
CA ASP A 60 -15.24 10.57 4.00
C ASP A 60 -14.44 11.17 5.17
N GLY A 61 -15.01 12.16 5.85
CA GLY A 61 -14.37 12.82 6.99
C GLY A 61 -14.05 11.85 8.14
N ALA A 62 -14.93 10.88 8.41
CA ALA A 62 -14.75 9.92 9.50
C ALA A 62 -13.64 8.90 9.17
N GLY A 63 -13.63 8.37 7.94
CA GLY A 63 -12.57 7.48 7.46
C GLY A 63 -11.20 8.15 7.52
N ARG A 64 -11.09 9.40 7.05
CA ARG A 64 -9.85 10.17 7.11
C ARG A 64 -9.42 10.52 8.54
N ALA A 65 -10.35 10.88 9.42
CA ALA A 65 -10.06 11.15 10.82
C ALA A 65 -9.47 9.91 11.51
N ARG A 66 -10.03 8.73 11.25
CA ARG A 66 -9.52 7.47 11.80
C ARG A 66 -8.08 7.17 11.34
N LEU A 67 -7.73 7.47 10.09
CA LEU A 67 -6.34 7.36 9.63
C LEU A 67 -5.42 8.36 10.33
N ALA A 68 -5.86 9.60 10.52
CA ALA A 68 -5.09 10.59 11.25
C ALA A 68 -4.82 10.14 12.70
N ASP A 69 -5.80 9.52 13.35
CA ASP A 69 -5.63 8.95 14.70
C ASP A 69 -4.59 7.85 14.74
N LEU A 70 -4.66 6.90 13.80
CA LEU A 70 -3.66 5.84 13.70
C LEU A 70 -2.26 6.40 13.47
N ARG A 71 -2.11 7.43 12.62
CA ARG A 71 -0.82 8.09 12.34
C ARG A 71 -0.23 8.80 13.55
N ARG A 72 -1.05 9.22 14.51
CA ARG A 72 -0.59 9.83 15.77
C ARG A 72 -0.03 8.80 16.75
N SER A 73 -0.38 7.52 16.59
CA SER A 73 0.04 6.46 17.51
C SER A 73 1.56 6.23 17.52
N ALA A 74 2.08 5.75 18.65
CA ALA A 74 3.48 5.31 18.74
C ALA A 74 3.74 4.07 17.89
N ALA A 75 2.75 3.17 17.78
CA ALA A 75 2.82 1.96 16.95
C ALA A 75 3.06 2.31 15.47
N TYR A 76 2.30 3.29 14.94
CA TYR A 76 2.50 3.77 13.57
C TYR A 76 3.92 4.32 13.36
N ARG A 77 4.38 5.21 14.25
CA ARG A 77 5.70 5.84 14.12
C ARG A 77 6.84 4.81 14.20
N LYS A 78 6.72 3.83 15.09
CA LYS A 78 7.68 2.72 15.21
C LYS A 78 7.73 1.92 13.91
N GLU A 79 6.58 1.51 13.40
CA GLU A 79 6.51 0.69 12.20
C GLU A 79 6.94 1.46 10.96
N LEU A 80 6.60 2.74 10.85
CA LEU A 80 7.02 3.57 9.73
C LEU A 80 8.55 3.68 9.64
N ARG A 81 9.21 3.85 10.78
CA ARG A 81 10.69 3.84 10.86
C ARG A 81 11.26 2.48 10.49
N ALA A 82 10.66 1.40 10.97
CA ALA A 82 11.08 0.04 10.61
C ALA A 82 10.95 -0.21 9.10
N ALA A 83 9.80 0.12 8.51
CA ALA A 83 9.57 0.00 7.07
C ALA A 83 10.55 0.82 6.24
N GLN A 84 10.87 2.05 6.66
CA GLN A 84 11.90 2.88 6.03
C GLN A 84 13.29 2.26 6.15
N ALA A 85 13.66 1.73 7.32
CA ALA A 85 14.93 1.06 7.53
C ALA A 85 15.08 -0.20 6.68
N GLU A 86 14.03 -1.02 6.56
CA GLU A 86 14.00 -2.18 5.68
C GLU A 86 14.13 -1.78 4.20
N ALA A 87 13.43 -0.72 3.77
CA ALA A 87 13.52 -0.21 2.41
C ALA A 87 14.91 0.39 2.07
N ALA A 88 15.65 0.87 3.07
CA ALA A 88 17.00 1.40 2.91
C ALA A 88 18.08 0.30 2.85
N LYS A 89 17.76 -0.95 3.23
CA LYS A 89 18.69 -2.07 3.03
C LYS A 89 18.90 -2.28 1.53
N PRO A 90 20.14 -2.51 1.07
CA PRO A 90 20.40 -2.78 -0.34
C PRO A 90 19.70 -4.09 -0.74
N ALA A 91 18.51 -3.94 -1.32
CA ALA A 91 17.83 -5.05 -1.96
C ALA A 91 18.60 -5.41 -3.23
N ALA A 92 18.97 -6.68 -3.38
CA ALA A 92 19.49 -7.20 -4.63
C ALA A 92 18.47 -6.91 -5.73
N SER A 93 18.77 -5.93 -6.58
CA SER A 93 18.06 -5.50 -7.79
C SER A 93 16.60 -5.96 -7.88
N ALA A 94 15.72 -5.35 -7.09
CA ALA A 94 14.31 -5.35 -7.47
C ALA A 94 14.23 -4.54 -8.76
N ALA A 95 14.11 -5.22 -9.90
CA ALA A 95 13.95 -4.61 -11.22
C ALA A 95 12.91 -3.48 -11.16
N SER A 96 12.96 -2.48 -12.03
CA SER A 96 11.96 -1.38 -11.98
C SER A 96 10.53 -1.84 -12.27
N SER A 97 10.33 -3.03 -12.84
CA SER A 97 9.01 -3.55 -13.26
C SER A 97 8.02 -3.93 -12.13
N PRO A 98 8.40 -4.51 -10.98
CA PRO A 98 7.46 -4.87 -9.92
C PRO A 98 6.87 -3.65 -9.22
N ILE A 99 7.61 -2.53 -9.08
CA ILE A 99 7.06 -1.33 -8.42
C ILE A 99 6.04 -0.61 -9.31
N GLU A 100 6.26 -0.56 -10.62
CA GLU A 100 5.31 0.04 -11.55
C GLU A 100 3.98 -0.71 -11.55
N GLN A 101 4.02 -2.04 -11.63
CA GLN A 101 2.82 -2.88 -11.54
C GLN A 101 2.08 -2.69 -10.22
N GLN A 102 2.81 -2.60 -9.10
CA GLN A 102 2.22 -2.31 -7.79
C GLN A 102 1.54 -0.94 -7.75
N CYS A 103 2.19 0.12 -8.25
CA CYS A 103 1.61 1.46 -8.27
C CYS A 103 0.37 1.54 -9.18
N GLN A 104 0.41 0.89 -10.35
CA GLN A 104 -0.75 0.82 -11.26
C GLN A 104 -1.92 0.05 -10.63
N ALA A 105 -1.65 -1.06 -9.96
CA ALA A 105 -2.69 -1.83 -9.26
C ALA A 105 -3.35 -1.00 -8.14
N LEU A 106 -2.55 -0.29 -7.34
CA LEU A 106 -3.02 0.62 -6.30
C LEU A 106 -3.86 1.75 -6.89
N TRP A 107 -3.40 2.37 -7.97
CA TRP A 107 -4.15 3.42 -8.65
C TRP A 107 -5.49 2.91 -9.21
N GLY A 108 -5.50 1.71 -9.78
CA GLY A 108 -6.73 1.06 -10.24
C GLY A 108 -7.75 0.87 -9.11
N GLN A 109 -7.32 0.59 -7.88
CA GLN A 109 -8.22 0.53 -6.72
C GLN A 109 -8.83 1.91 -6.39
N VAL A 110 -8.01 2.97 -6.41
CA VAL A 110 -8.48 4.35 -6.19
C VAL A 110 -9.55 4.72 -7.22
N LEU A 111 -9.26 4.50 -8.51
CA LEU A 111 -10.19 4.83 -9.59
C LEU A 111 -11.52 4.08 -9.43
N ARG A 112 -11.48 2.79 -9.09
CA ARG A 112 -12.70 2.01 -8.82
C ARG A 112 -13.50 2.56 -7.65
N ALA A 113 -12.84 2.89 -6.54
CA ALA A 113 -13.51 3.47 -5.37
C ALA A 113 -14.16 4.82 -5.69
N ARG A 114 -13.50 5.67 -6.48
CA ARG A 114 -14.06 6.94 -6.98
C ARG A 114 -15.28 6.74 -7.85
N SER A 115 -15.22 5.80 -8.78
CA SER A 115 -16.35 5.50 -9.66
C SER A 115 -17.55 4.97 -8.86
N ALA A 116 -17.31 4.09 -7.87
CA ALA A 116 -18.36 3.56 -7.00
C ALA A 116 -18.97 4.61 -6.05
N ALA A 117 -18.26 5.70 -5.76
CA ALA A 117 -18.79 6.81 -4.96
C ALA A 117 -19.64 7.81 -5.76
N LYS A 118 -19.61 7.73 -7.11
CA LYS A 118 -20.32 8.64 -8.02
C LYS A 118 -21.64 8.05 -8.57
N GLY A 119 -21.86 6.74 -8.42
CA GLY A 119 -23.11 6.06 -8.76
C GLY A 119 -23.98 5.90 -7.54
#